data_AF-A0A445B9I9-F1
#
_entry.id   AF-A0A445B9I9-F1
#
_cell.length_a   1.000
_cell.length_b   1.000
_cell.length_c   1.000
_cell.angle_alpha   90.00
_cell.angle_beta   90.00
_cell.angle_gamma   90.00
#
_symmetry.space_group_name_H-M   'P 1'
#
loop_
_entity.id
_entity.type
_entity.pdbx_description
1 polymer ?
#
loop_
_entity_poly.entity_id
_entity_poly.type
_entity_poly.pdbx_seq_one_letter_code
_entity_poly.pdbx_strand_id
1 'polypeptide(L)'
;MDTRRKPSTMAIECLEMFHGIDRTAFRMLTQVLHREVKQSLMVMAFLLSLETMRLNGIVQTTIKNEGWFMNSLADECVICLQCLLSQELSGVVEKSRKLETLGHVLKIDLTLYQVHRMRSILLTLIPDTLSTICARILGDITMDTVWLEYQRTPKELPGFNTQDQCISVAPEASSRHNDGRGMHMQQGGRQTEQDKGK
;
A
#
# COMPACT_ATOMS: atom_id res chain seq x y z
N MET A 1 32.51 6.04 10.74
CA MET A 1 31.85 7.36 10.69
C MET A 1 30.42 7.11 10.25
N ASP A 2 29.47 7.15 11.19
CA ASP A 2 28.05 7.01 10.92
C ASP A 2 27.50 8.30 10.31
N THR A 3 27.39 8.36 8.99
CA THR A 3 26.74 9.49 8.28
C THR A 3 25.25 9.25 8.09
N ARG A 4 24.58 8.68 9.11
CA ARG A 4 23.12 8.59 9.12
C ARG A 4 22.59 9.98 9.49
N ARG A 5 22.53 10.90 8.52
CA ARG A 5 21.82 12.18 8.68
C ARG A 5 20.43 11.86 9.24
N LYS A 6 20.03 12.55 10.31
CA LYS A 6 18.74 12.31 10.96
C LYS A 6 17.63 12.48 9.90
N PRO A 7 16.65 11.57 9.82
CA PRO A 7 15.55 11.64 8.83
C PRO A 7 14.85 13.00 8.82
N SER A 8 14.78 13.68 9.98
CA SER A 8 14.21 15.02 10.11
C SER A 8 14.96 16.10 9.33
N THR A 9 16.29 16.04 9.27
CA THR A 9 17.11 17.04 8.54
C THR A 9 16.96 16.86 7.04
N MET A 10 16.98 15.61 6.57
CA MET A 10 16.75 15.27 5.16
C MET A 10 15.35 15.69 4.70
N ALA A 11 14.32 15.49 5.53
CA ALA A 11 12.96 15.91 5.20
C ALA A 11 12.85 17.43 5.02
N ILE A 12 13.56 18.22 5.84
CA ILE A 12 13.56 19.68 5.76
C ILE A 12 14.20 20.14 4.44
N GLU A 13 15.37 19.59 4.10
CA GLU A 13 16.07 19.90 2.84
C GLU A 13 15.21 19.56 1.62
N CYS A 14 14.55 18.40 1.61
CA CYS A 14 13.62 18.01 0.54
C CYS A 14 12.46 19.01 0.39
N LEU A 15 11.92 19.46 1.52
CA LEU A 15 10.72 20.28 1.60
C LEU A 15 10.95 21.71 1.09
N GLU A 16 12.16 22.24 1.17
CA GLU A 16 12.52 23.56 0.63
C GLU A 16 12.61 23.59 -0.91
N MET A 17 12.77 22.44 -1.55
CA MET A 17 12.94 22.34 -3.00
C MET A 17 11.65 22.22 -3.82
N PHE A 18 10.57 21.86 -3.16
CA PHE A 18 9.27 21.69 -3.80
C PHE A 18 8.56 23.03 -3.99
N HIS A 19 7.82 23.18 -5.10
CA HIS A 19 6.89 24.30 -5.27
C HIS A 19 5.78 24.21 -4.21
N GLY A 20 5.12 25.33 -3.88
CA GLY A 20 4.29 25.43 -2.66
C GLY A 20 3.26 24.31 -2.44
N ILE A 21 2.67 23.80 -3.52
CA ILE A 21 1.72 22.69 -3.47
C ILE A 21 2.46 21.38 -3.17
N ASP A 22 3.47 21.03 -3.96
CA ASP A 22 4.30 19.84 -3.77
C ASP A 22 4.96 19.81 -2.39
N ARG A 23 5.34 20.98 -1.87
CA ARG A 23 5.91 21.19 -0.53
C ARG A 23 4.92 20.79 0.55
N THR A 24 3.66 21.13 0.35
CA THR A 24 2.57 20.80 1.28
C THR A 24 2.29 19.31 1.27
N ALA A 25 2.25 18.67 0.10
CA ALA A 25 2.07 17.22 -0.01
C ALA A 25 3.23 16.45 0.65
N PHE A 26 4.48 16.82 0.37
CA PHE A 26 5.64 16.18 0.97
C PHE A 26 5.70 16.37 2.50
N ARG A 27 5.33 17.57 2.99
CA ARG A 27 5.16 17.83 4.42
C ARG A 27 4.11 16.91 5.03
N MET A 28 2.98 16.74 4.36
CA MET A 28 1.91 15.88 4.86
C MET A 28 2.37 14.43 4.97
N LEU A 29 3.10 13.91 3.97
CA LEU A 29 3.66 12.55 4.02
C LEU A 29 4.65 12.35 5.18
N THR A 30 5.61 13.27 5.34
CA THR A 30 6.73 13.09 6.27
C THR A 30 6.43 13.54 7.69
N GLN A 31 5.73 14.67 7.87
CA GLN A 31 5.53 15.30 9.17
C GLN A 31 4.17 14.98 9.80
N VAL A 32 3.13 14.77 8.98
CA VAL A 32 1.76 14.51 9.47
C VAL A 32 1.47 13.01 9.49
N LEU A 33 1.79 12.30 8.40
CA LEU A 33 1.57 10.86 8.26
C LEU A 33 2.78 10.03 8.72
N HIS A 34 3.87 10.68 9.14
CA HIS A 34 5.07 10.05 9.68
C HIS A 34 5.69 8.96 8.77
N ARG A 35 5.51 9.09 7.45
CA ARG A 35 6.13 8.19 6.47
C ARG A 35 7.63 8.45 6.37
N GLU A 36 8.38 7.42 6.02
CA GLU A 36 9.81 7.53 5.81
C GLU A 36 10.12 8.53 4.68
N VAL A 37 11.20 9.29 4.82
CA VAL A 37 11.64 10.28 3.83
C VAL A 37 11.87 9.63 2.46
N LYS A 38 12.55 8.47 2.43
CA LYS A 38 12.82 7.73 1.19
C LYS A 38 11.52 7.31 0.49
N GLN A 39 10.59 6.72 1.23
CA GLN A 39 9.27 6.35 0.72
C GLN A 39 8.51 7.58 0.19
N SER A 40 8.49 8.66 0.97
CA SER A 40 7.78 9.90 0.62
C SER A 40 8.36 10.53 -0.65
N LEU A 41 9.68 10.49 -0.81
CA LEU A 41 10.38 10.99 -1.99
C LEU A 41 10.01 10.18 -3.24
N MET A 42 9.92 8.85 -3.10
CA MET A 42 9.52 7.95 -4.17
C MET A 42 8.06 8.10 -4.57
N VAL A 43 7.16 8.29 -3.59
CA VAL A 43 5.75 8.62 -3.83
C VAL A 43 5.65 9.96 -4.57
N MET A 44 6.36 11.00 -4.14
CA MET A 44 6.38 12.28 -4.84
C MET A 44 6.93 12.16 -6.26
N ALA A 45 8.04 11.43 -6.46
CA ALA A 45 8.61 11.21 -7.78
C ALA A 45 7.62 10.48 -8.72
N PHE A 46 6.88 9.49 -8.21
CA PHE A 46 5.84 8.80 -8.95
C PHE A 46 4.69 9.75 -9.36
N LEU A 47 4.14 10.51 -8.40
CA LEU A 47 3.03 11.44 -8.67
C LEU A 47 3.44 12.51 -9.70
N LEU A 48 4.63 13.09 -9.57
CA LEU A 48 5.15 14.08 -10.52
C LEU A 48 5.47 13.48 -11.90
N SER A 49 5.89 12.21 -11.95
CA SER A 49 6.05 11.49 -13.22
C SER A 49 4.70 11.32 -13.94
N LEU A 50 3.62 11.03 -13.21
CA LEU A 50 2.28 10.97 -13.78
C LEU A 50 1.82 12.34 -14.30
N GLU A 51 2.10 13.43 -13.57
CA GLU A 51 1.80 14.79 -14.05
C GLU A 51 2.54 15.11 -15.36
N THR A 52 3.78 14.65 -15.50
CA THR A 52 4.56 14.77 -16.75
C THR A 52 3.91 14.03 -17.93
N MET A 53 3.12 12.99 -17.66
CA MET A 53 2.32 12.28 -18.68
C MET A 53 0.99 12.99 -19.02
N ARG A 54 0.87 14.30 -18.70
CA ARG A 54 -0.32 15.15 -18.86
C ARG A 54 -1.50 14.77 -17.97
N LEU A 55 -1.25 14.01 -16.91
CA LEU A 55 -2.22 13.77 -15.86
C LEU A 55 -2.12 14.88 -14.82
N ASN A 56 -2.44 16.11 -15.21
CA ASN A 56 -2.13 17.31 -14.42
C ASN A 56 -3.01 17.45 -13.16
N GLY A 57 -2.46 18.09 -12.13
CA GLY A 57 -3.23 18.53 -10.95
C GLY A 57 -3.46 17.42 -9.91
N ILE A 58 -2.63 16.38 -9.93
CA ILE A 58 -2.71 15.25 -9.01
C ILE A 58 -2.40 15.74 -7.60
N VAL A 59 -1.26 16.42 -7.44
CA VAL A 59 -0.81 16.90 -6.13
C VAL A 59 -1.78 17.96 -5.58
N GLN A 60 -2.30 18.84 -6.46
CA GLN A 60 -3.29 19.86 -6.09
C GLN A 60 -4.62 19.27 -5.61
N THR A 61 -5.11 18.22 -6.27
CA THR A 61 -6.37 17.55 -5.90
C THR A 61 -6.23 16.83 -4.58
N THR A 62 -5.05 16.25 -4.31
CA THR A 62 -4.83 15.45 -3.11
C THR A 62 -4.74 16.30 -1.84
N ILE A 63 -4.13 17.49 -1.89
CA ILE A 63 -4.02 18.40 -0.73
C ILE A 63 -5.36 19.01 -0.32
N LYS A 64 -6.32 19.11 -1.25
CA LYS A 64 -7.67 19.60 -0.95
C LYS A 64 -8.49 18.59 -0.15
N ASN A 65 -8.09 17.32 -0.16
CA ASN A 65 -8.76 16.25 0.56
C ASN A 65 -8.08 16.01 1.91
N GLU A 66 -8.84 15.52 2.88
CA GLU A 66 -8.40 15.28 4.26
C GLU A 66 -7.17 14.34 4.33
N GLY A 67 -6.40 14.40 5.43
CA GLY A 67 -5.13 13.66 5.57
C GLY A 67 -5.23 12.15 5.36
N TRP A 68 -6.39 11.53 5.60
CA TRP A 68 -6.63 10.11 5.30
C TRP A 68 -6.55 9.82 3.79
N PHE A 69 -6.97 10.75 2.94
CA PHE A 69 -6.95 10.61 1.49
C PHE A 69 -5.50 10.60 0.96
N MET A 70 -4.67 11.51 1.45
CA MET A 70 -3.23 11.53 1.15
C MET A 70 -2.54 10.24 1.60
N ASN A 71 -2.97 9.66 2.71
CA ASN A 71 -2.44 8.38 3.19
C ASN A 71 -2.83 7.21 2.27
N SER A 72 -4.12 7.08 1.93
CA SER A 72 -4.61 6.07 0.99
C SER A 72 -3.95 6.21 -0.39
N LEU A 73 -3.77 7.44 -0.87
CA LEU A 73 -3.08 7.69 -2.13
C LEU A 73 -1.63 7.20 -2.08
N ALA A 74 -0.92 7.50 -0.99
CA ALA A 74 0.46 7.06 -0.82
C ALA A 74 0.57 5.53 -0.78
N ASP A 75 -0.39 4.83 -0.17
CA ASP A 75 -0.42 3.35 -0.19
C ASP A 75 -0.66 2.78 -1.59
N GLU A 76 -1.60 3.36 -2.34
CA GLU A 76 -1.81 2.98 -3.75
C GLU A 76 -0.58 3.28 -4.62
N CYS A 77 0.13 4.38 -4.37
CA CYS A 77 1.38 4.70 -5.07
C CYS A 77 2.48 3.68 -4.76
N VAL A 78 2.58 3.22 -3.51
CA VAL A 78 3.55 2.18 -3.12
C VAL A 78 3.22 0.85 -3.81
N ILE A 79 1.94 0.46 -3.85
CA ILE A 79 1.49 -0.73 -4.60
C ILE A 79 1.83 -0.60 -6.08
N CYS A 80 1.58 0.56 -6.69
CA CYS A 80 1.95 0.85 -8.07
C CYS A 80 3.45 0.71 -8.29
N LEU A 81 4.27 1.33 -7.44
CA LEU A 81 5.73 1.26 -7.52
C LEU A 81 6.24 -0.17 -7.40
N GLN A 82 5.68 -0.98 -6.50
CA GLN A 82 6.03 -2.40 -6.38
C GLN A 82 5.64 -3.18 -7.65
N CYS A 83 4.44 -2.93 -8.17
CA CYS A 83 3.97 -3.51 -9.43
C CYS A 83 4.89 -3.17 -10.62
N LEU A 84 5.40 -1.94 -10.69
CA LEU A 84 6.36 -1.52 -11.72
C LEU A 84 7.71 -2.23 -11.63
N LEU A 85 8.08 -2.76 -10.47
CA LEU A 85 9.31 -3.52 -10.28
C LEU A 85 9.12 -5.01 -10.55
N SER A 86 7.96 -5.59 -10.21
CA SER A 86 7.63 -7.00 -10.41
C SER A 86 7.54 -7.39 -11.88
N GLN A 87 8.39 -8.29 -12.37
CA GLN A 87 8.47 -8.63 -13.80
C GLN A 87 7.18 -9.23 -14.39
N GLU A 88 6.37 -9.88 -13.55
CA GLU A 88 5.06 -10.42 -13.92
C GLU A 88 3.99 -9.94 -12.94
N LEU A 89 2.81 -9.61 -13.48
CA LEU A 89 1.62 -9.28 -12.69
C LEU A 89 0.83 -10.57 -12.46
N SER A 90 0.98 -11.14 -11.26
CA SER A 90 0.46 -12.48 -10.94
C SER A 90 -1.04 -12.43 -10.60
N GLY A 91 -1.81 -13.36 -11.17
CA GLY A 91 -3.23 -13.54 -10.81
C GLY A 91 -4.22 -12.52 -11.39
N VAL A 92 -5.48 -12.95 -11.49
CA VAL A 92 -6.60 -12.12 -12.01
C VAL A 92 -6.98 -11.01 -11.04
N VAL A 93 -6.91 -11.29 -9.72
CA VAL A 93 -7.27 -10.34 -8.65
C VAL A 93 -6.31 -9.14 -8.60
N GLU A 94 -5.03 -9.36 -8.86
CA GLU A 94 -4.04 -8.27 -8.88
C GLU A 94 -4.22 -7.40 -10.14
N LYS A 95 -4.58 -8.01 -11.28
CA LYS A 95 -4.91 -7.31 -12.53
C LYS A 95 -6.18 -6.46 -12.43
N SER A 96 -7.20 -6.95 -11.72
CA SER A 96 -8.48 -6.27 -11.55
C SER A 96 -8.53 -5.32 -10.34
N ARG A 97 -7.46 -5.27 -9.53
CA ARG A 97 -7.36 -4.34 -8.40
C ARG A 97 -7.54 -2.90 -8.92
N LYS A 98 -8.64 -2.28 -8.51
CA LYS A 98 -8.91 -0.87 -8.75
C LYS A 98 -8.06 -0.02 -7.80
N LEU A 99 -7.55 1.08 -8.32
CA LEU A 99 -6.82 2.09 -7.56
C LEU A 99 -7.81 3.24 -7.35
N GLU A 100 -8.63 3.12 -6.31
CA GLU A 100 -9.78 4.01 -6.11
C GLU A 100 -9.33 5.45 -5.85
N THR A 101 -8.32 5.63 -5.01
CA THR A 101 -7.81 6.94 -4.61
C THR A 101 -7.06 7.59 -5.77
N LEU A 102 -6.13 6.86 -6.38
CA LEU A 102 -5.34 7.35 -7.50
C LEU A 102 -6.22 7.55 -8.74
N GLY A 103 -7.16 6.64 -9.02
CA GLY A 103 -8.15 6.78 -10.06
C GLY A 103 -9.05 8.01 -9.86
N HIS A 104 -9.47 8.29 -8.62
CA HIS A 104 -10.22 9.50 -8.29
C HIS A 104 -9.41 10.78 -8.58
N VAL A 105 -8.14 10.82 -8.16
CA VAL A 105 -7.25 11.95 -8.41
C VAL A 105 -7.04 12.18 -9.92
N LEU A 106 -6.90 11.09 -10.66
CA LEU A 106 -6.69 11.11 -12.10
C LEU A 106 -7.99 11.27 -12.91
N LYS A 107 -9.15 11.19 -12.25
CA LYS A 107 -10.49 11.20 -12.86
C LYS A 107 -10.66 10.12 -13.93
N ILE A 108 -10.06 8.95 -13.70
CA ILE A 108 -10.15 7.77 -14.58
C ILE A 108 -10.35 6.50 -13.76
N ASP A 109 -11.00 5.50 -14.36
CA ASP A 109 -11.00 4.15 -13.80
C ASP A 109 -9.62 3.51 -13.99
N LEU A 110 -8.77 3.63 -12.97
CA LEU A 110 -7.42 3.12 -12.97
C LEU A 110 -7.35 1.74 -12.31
N THR A 111 -6.72 0.78 -12.99
CA THR A 111 -6.37 -0.52 -12.40
C THR A 111 -4.87 -0.73 -12.35
N LEU A 112 -4.43 -1.63 -11.46
CA LEU A 112 -3.01 -1.99 -11.35
C LEU A 112 -2.45 -2.56 -12.66
N TYR A 113 -3.29 -3.26 -13.44
CA TYR A 113 -2.92 -3.71 -14.78
C TYR A 113 -2.61 -2.55 -15.74
N GLN A 114 -3.40 -1.48 -15.71
CA GLN A 114 -3.15 -0.30 -16.56
C GLN A 114 -1.83 0.39 -16.17
N VAL A 115 -1.53 0.50 -14.88
CA VAL A 115 -0.24 1.02 -14.41
C VAL A 115 0.92 0.16 -14.91
N HIS A 116 0.79 -1.18 -14.84
CA HIS A 116 1.81 -2.08 -15.36
C HIS A 116 2.00 -1.97 -16.87
N ARG A 117 0.96 -1.64 -17.64
CA ARG A 117 1.11 -1.37 -19.08
C ARG A 117 1.96 -0.13 -19.36
N MET A 118 1.95 0.84 -18.45
CA MET A 118 2.79 2.06 -18.54
C MET A 118 4.20 1.84 -17.98
N ARG A 119 4.55 0.61 -17.59
CA ARG A 119 5.80 0.29 -16.88
C ARG A 119 7.05 0.82 -17.55
N SER A 120 7.23 0.59 -18.85
CA SER A 120 8.44 1.02 -19.57
C SER A 120 8.63 2.54 -19.50
N ILE A 121 7.53 3.29 -19.63
CA ILE A 121 7.53 4.75 -19.58
C ILE A 121 7.81 5.22 -18.15
N LEU A 122 7.10 4.66 -17.16
CA LEU A 122 7.24 5.05 -15.76
C LEU A 122 8.61 4.70 -15.18
N LEU A 123 9.18 3.55 -15.54
CA LEU A 123 10.55 3.19 -15.16
C LEU A 123 11.62 4.09 -15.79
N THR A 124 11.27 4.86 -16.82
CA THR A 124 12.15 5.89 -17.41
C THR A 124 11.94 7.24 -16.70
N LEU A 125 10.68 7.65 -16.50
CA LEU A 125 10.37 8.97 -15.93
C LEU A 125 10.67 9.10 -14.44
N ILE A 126 10.50 8.03 -13.66
CA ILE A 126 10.67 8.10 -12.20
C ILE A 126 12.12 8.40 -11.83
N PRO A 127 13.14 7.70 -12.37
CA PRO A 127 14.54 8.07 -12.14
C PRO A 127 14.87 9.50 -12.56
N ASP A 128 14.36 9.98 -13.71
CA ASP A 128 14.61 11.35 -14.20
C ASP A 128 14.00 12.41 -13.26
N THR A 129 12.77 12.17 -12.80
CA THR A 129 12.08 13.02 -11.84
C THR A 129 12.81 13.02 -10.50
N LEU A 130 13.22 11.85 -10.03
CA LEU A 130 13.98 11.69 -8.80
C LEU A 130 15.35 12.37 -8.91
N SER A 131 16.03 12.27 -10.05
CA SER A 131 17.29 12.96 -10.33
C SER A 131 17.13 14.47 -10.25
N THR A 132 16.07 15.00 -10.87
CA THR A 132 15.75 16.43 -10.82
C THR A 132 15.52 16.91 -9.39
N ILE A 133 14.84 16.10 -8.57
CA ILE A 133 14.59 16.41 -7.16
C ILE A 133 15.89 16.28 -6.33
N CYS A 134 16.60 15.16 -6.42
CA CYS A 134 17.81 14.85 -5.64
C CYS A 134 19.00 15.78 -5.98
N ALA A 135 19.24 16.08 -7.26
CA ALA A 135 20.30 17.00 -7.67
C ALA A 135 20.12 18.40 -7.04
N ARG A 136 18.87 18.80 -6.84
CA ARG A 136 18.55 20.09 -6.20
C ARG A 136 18.65 20.04 -4.68
N ILE A 137 18.33 18.91 -4.05
CA ILE A 137 18.33 18.78 -2.57
C ILE A 137 19.74 18.57 -2.03
N LEU A 138 20.56 17.76 -2.70
CA LEU A 138 21.75 17.18 -2.06
C LEU A 138 23.07 17.49 -2.73
N GLY A 139 23.07 18.10 -3.91
CA GLY A 139 24.28 18.45 -4.67
C GLY A 139 25.16 17.27 -5.13
N ASP A 140 25.11 16.13 -4.44
CA ASP A 140 26.05 15.00 -4.55
C ASP A 140 25.44 13.63 -4.20
N ILE A 141 24.15 13.51 -3.86
CA ILE A 141 23.52 12.18 -3.76
C ILE A 141 23.18 11.69 -5.16
N THR A 142 23.94 10.71 -5.63
CA THR A 142 23.69 9.99 -6.89
C THR A 142 22.31 9.32 -6.84
N MET A 143 21.43 9.72 -7.76
CA MET A 143 20.09 9.20 -7.99
C MET A 143 20.04 7.67 -7.99
N ASP A 144 21.07 7.01 -8.52
CA ASP A 144 21.24 5.56 -8.51
C ASP A 144 21.13 4.98 -7.11
N THR A 145 21.69 5.63 -6.10
CA THR A 145 21.67 5.09 -4.73
C THR A 145 20.27 5.05 -4.15
N VAL A 146 19.48 6.11 -4.28
CA VAL A 146 18.11 6.16 -3.72
C VAL A 146 17.19 5.20 -4.48
N TRP A 147 17.30 5.17 -5.81
CA TRP A 147 16.49 4.30 -6.65
C TRP A 147 16.85 2.83 -6.48
N LEU A 148 18.14 2.46 -6.53
CA LEU A 148 18.61 1.08 -6.32
C LEU A 148 18.26 0.57 -4.93
N GLU A 149 18.40 1.41 -3.91
CA GLU A 149 18.01 1.06 -2.55
C GLU A 149 16.49 0.86 -2.44
N TYR A 150 15.66 1.63 -3.15
CA TYR A 150 14.22 1.40 -3.18
C TYR A 150 13.87 0.08 -3.87
N GLN A 151 14.57 -0.26 -4.96
CA GLN A 151 14.42 -1.54 -5.64
C GLN A 151 14.84 -2.74 -4.78
N ARG A 152 15.92 -2.59 -3.99
CA ARG A 152 16.45 -3.65 -3.12
C ARG A 152 15.55 -3.97 -1.94
N THR A 153 14.96 -2.96 -1.29
CA THR A 153 14.12 -3.15 -0.10
C THR A 153 12.72 -2.53 -0.23
N PRO A 154 11.87 -2.99 -1.17
CA PRO A 154 10.51 -2.46 -1.32
C PRO A 154 9.60 -2.76 -0.11
N LYS A 155 10.01 -3.69 0.76
CA LYS A 155 9.26 -4.21 1.91
C LYS A 155 9.59 -3.55 3.25
N GLU A 156 10.67 -2.77 3.33
CA GLU A 156 11.02 -1.99 4.54
C GLU A 156 10.22 -0.68 4.64
N LEU A 157 9.31 -0.44 3.69
CA LEU A 157 8.36 0.66 3.70
C LEU A 157 7.30 0.40 4.80
N PRO A 158 7.27 1.17 5.90
CA PRO A 158 6.23 1.02 6.89
C PRO A 158 4.91 1.50 6.26
N GLY A 159 3.92 0.61 6.15
CA GLY A 159 2.65 0.96 5.51
C GLY A 159 1.63 -0.15 5.33
N PHE A 160 1.97 -1.41 5.55
CA PHE A 160 0.97 -2.47 5.71
C PHE A 160 1.13 -3.13 7.06
N ASN A 161 0.64 -2.46 8.10
CA ASN A 161 0.20 -3.19 9.28
C ASN A 161 -1.33 -3.36 9.19
N THR A 162 -1.77 -4.24 8.29
CA THR A 162 -3.06 -4.92 8.45
C THR A 162 -2.90 -6.08 9.43
N GLN A 163 -2.46 -5.77 10.65
CA GLN A 163 -2.86 -6.52 11.82
C GLN A 163 -3.71 -5.59 12.68
N ASP A 164 -4.98 -5.46 12.31
CA ASP A 164 -6.03 -5.44 13.32
C ASP A 164 -7.34 -5.96 12.71
N GLN A 165 -7.70 -7.17 13.16
CA GLN A 165 -9.03 -7.77 13.22
C GLN A 165 -9.78 -8.06 11.90
N CYS A 166 -9.40 -9.15 11.23
CA CYS A 166 -10.42 -10.13 10.85
C CYS A 166 -10.71 -11.00 12.08
N ILE A 167 -11.61 -10.54 12.96
CA ILE A 167 -12.35 -11.49 13.80
C ILE A 167 -13.23 -12.26 12.82
N SER A 168 -12.81 -13.49 12.52
CA SER A 168 -13.66 -14.48 11.90
C SER A 168 -14.81 -14.73 12.86
N VAL A 169 -15.94 -14.05 12.63
CA VAL A 169 -17.21 -14.46 13.22
C VAL A 169 -17.62 -15.73 12.47
N ALA A 170 -17.22 -16.87 13.01
CA ALA A 170 -17.88 -18.13 12.73
C ALA A 170 -19.38 -17.97 13.06
N PRO A 171 -20.30 -18.55 12.29
CA PRO A 171 -21.70 -18.52 12.65
C PRO A 171 -21.89 -19.45 13.86
N GLU A 172 -21.94 -18.88 15.06
CA GLU A 172 -22.45 -19.60 16.23
C GLU A 172 -23.94 -19.85 16.02
N ALA A 173 -24.24 -21.06 15.56
CA ALA A 173 -25.56 -21.62 15.68
C ALA A 173 -25.87 -21.82 17.18
N SER A 174 -27.02 -21.28 17.57
CA SER A 174 -27.91 -21.87 18.57
C SER A 174 -27.39 -22.00 20.02
N SER A 175 -27.80 -21.07 20.88
CA SER A 175 -28.30 -21.46 22.21
C SER A 175 -29.12 -20.33 22.83
N ARG A 176 -30.46 -20.50 22.85
CA ARG A 176 -31.31 -19.90 23.87
C ARG A 176 -32.02 -21.02 24.62
N HIS A 177 -31.59 -21.18 25.86
CA HIS A 177 -32.41 -21.38 27.05
C HIS A 177 -33.26 -22.67 27.17
N ASN A 178 -32.64 -23.64 27.86
CA ASN A 178 -32.94 -24.05 29.24
C ASN A 178 -34.07 -25.05 29.57
N ASP A 179 -33.66 -25.96 30.45
CA ASP A 179 -34.39 -26.74 31.47
C ASP A 179 -35.39 -27.83 31.07
N GLY A 180 -34.95 -29.08 31.25
CA GLY A 180 -35.79 -30.28 31.27
C GLY A 180 -35.06 -31.45 31.93
N ARG A 181 -35.38 -31.68 33.20
CA ARG A 181 -34.80 -32.66 34.13
C ARG A 181 -34.93 -34.13 33.67
N GLY A 182 -33.95 -34.94 34.11
CA GLY A 182 -34.08 -36.35 34.48
C GLY A 182 -33.96 -37.35 33.32
N MET A 183 -33.42 -38.55 33.46
CA MET A 183 -32.84 -39.27 34.58
C MET A 183 -31.88 -40.35 34.03
N HIS A 184 -30.81 -40.61 34.79
CA HIS A 184 -30.31 -41.94 35.17
C HIS A 184 -30.06 -43.03 34.09
N MET A 185 -28.77 -43.40 33.94
CA MET A 185 -28.30 -44.62 33.29
C MET A 185 -28.79 -45.89 34.02
N GLN A 186 -29.14 -46.94 33.27
CA GLN A 186 -28.89 -48.31 33.73
C GLN A 186 -28.62 -49.25 32.55
N GLN A 187 -27.55 -50.05 32.71
CA GLN A 187 -27.00 -51.03 31.79
C GLN A 187 -27.78 -52.36 31.81
N GLY A 188 -27.59 -53.17 30.76
CA GLY A 188 -27.90 -54.60 30.68
C GLY A 188 -28.63 -54.91 29.37
N GLY A 189 -28.25 -55.84 28.49
CA GLY A 189 -27.30 -56.94 28.55
C GLY A 189 -27.95 -58.13 27.81
N ARG A 190 -27.27 -58.68 26.77
CA ARG A 190 -27.61 -59.91 25.99
C ARG A 190 -28.95 -59.82 25.20
N GLN A 191 -29.15 -60.45 24.04
CA GLN A 191 -28.66 -61.72 23.52
C GLN A 191 -28.84 -61.78 21.99
N THR A 192 -28.04 -62.62 21.35
CA THR A 192 -28.03 -63.06 19.95
C THR A 192 -29.24 -63.94 19.56
N GLU A 193 -29.74 -63.78 18.32
CA GLU A 193 -30.37 -64.81 17.45
C GLU A 193 -30.44 -64.19 16.03
N GLN A 194 -29.58 -64.52 15.06
CA GLN A 194 -29.54 -65.68 14.14
C GLN A 194 -30.82 -66.00 13.34
N ASP A 195 -30.63 -66.05 12.01
CA ASP A 195 -31.36 -66.83 10.97
C ASP A 195 -32.78 -66.33 10.62
N LYS A 196 -33.30 -66.29 9.37
CA LYS A 196 -33.03 -66.89 8.06
C LYS A 196 -33.92 -66.07 7.08
N GLY A 197 -33.50 -65.61 5.90
CA GLY A 197 -33.50 -66.41 4.67
C GLY A 197 -34.82 -66.33 3.88
N LYS A 198 -34.72 -65.75 2.67
CA LYS A 198 -35.69 -65.64 1.55
C LYS A 198 -36.73 -64.52 1.58
#